data_AF-A0A961NQ61-F1
#
_entry.id   AF-A0A961NQ61-F1
#
_cell.length_a   1.000
_cell.length_b   1.000
_cell.length_c   1.000
_cell.angle_alpha   90.00
_cell.angle_beta   90.00
_cell.angle_gamma   90.00
#
_symmetry.space_group_name_H-M   'P 1'
#
loop_
_entity.id
_entity.type
_entity.pdbx_description
1 polymer ?
#
loop_
_entity_poly.entity_id
_entity_poly.type
_entity_poly.pdbx_seq_one_letter_code
_entity_poly.pdbx_strand_id
1 'polypeptide(L)'
;MKPRVPIALSVLLAALFLFPGPGRGEGASGSGPVLFVLDASGSMAEAFGDVPRMVAARVLLSEQINRLPAAAEAGLVAYGNQIPGCRSTRIYAPIRRDNRASLQSQVSTMVPAGATPLGATLRLIRETILPSHPGTRIIVISDGAESCGGNPVSEAQRIRAAGGDVRINVIGLDVNGTVASELSSIAGAGAGQYFDVHNHTDFAAAIQSSIDPNYIAQIPFQPAAPTNTHPTEIPMLEILSAHAERRDTGPVLIVSYRFRASRHGNYHVAIKAVQRPATPGPTSRIEGRAGLAGVDGSSYFAVDRGDGTLELELPVAALRGPIYVQGELWDTTDVPDHLYVSNHVQVGQ
;
A
#
# COMPACT_ATOMS: atom_id res chain seq x y z
N MET A 1 -37.67 -0.08 -91.55
CA MET A 1 -37.34 -1.09 -90.53
C MET A 1 -36.12 -0.62 -89.73
N LYS A 2 -36.19 -0.62 -88.39
CA LYS A 2 -35.03 -0.83 -87.48
C LYS A 2 -34.94 -2.35 -87.18
N PRO A 3 -33.92 -2.90 -86.50
CA PRO A 3 -32.70 -2.33 -85.91
C PRO A 3 -31.44 -2.76 -86.74
N ARG A 4 -30.16 -2.77 -86.33
CA ARG A 4 -29.45 -2.69 -85.03
C ARG A 4 -28.20 -1.77 -85.11
N VAL A 5 -27.58 -1.57 -83.95
CA VAL A 5 -26.27 -0.93 -83.69
C VAL A 5 -25.42 -1.96 -82.93
N PRO A 6 -24.07 -1.88 -82.98
CA PRO A 6 -23.35 -1.86 -81.70
C PRO A 6 -22.32 -0.72 -81.61
N ILE A 7 -22.34 -0.03 -80.47
CA ILE A 7 -21.36 0.97 -80.07
C ILE A 7 -20.24 0.24 -79.33
N ALA A 8 -19.00 0.38 -79.79
CA ALA A 8 -17.83 -0.09 -79.06
C ALA A 8 -17.48 0.93 -77.96
N LEU A 9 -17.99 0.70 -76.74
CA LEU A 9 -17.71 1.54 -75.58
C LEU A 9 -16.39 1.13 -74.93
N SER A 10 -15.30 1.81 -75.28
CA SER A 10 -14.00 1.63 -74.62
C SER A 10 -14.03 2.19 -73.20
N VAL A 11 -14.18 1.32 -72.21
CA VAL A 11 -14.07 1.67 -70.79
C VAL A 11 -12.59 1.83 -70.42
N LEU A 12 -12.14 3.07 -70.29
CA LEU A 12 -10.80 3.39 -69.80
C LEU A 12 -10.75 3.20 -68.28
N LEU A 13 -10.23 2.06 -67.84
CA LEU A 13 -10.10 1.74 -66.41
C LEU A 13 -8.97 2.57 -65.78
N ALA A 14 -9.33 3.74 -65.25
CA ALA A 14 -8.39 4.57 -64.49
C ALA A 14 -8.01 3.87 -63.18
N ALA A 15 -6.81 3.29 -63.13
CA ALA A 15 -6.27 2.68 -61.92
C ALA A 15 -6.02 3.75 -60.85
N LEU A 16 -6.92 3.81 -59.87
CA LEU A 16 -6.80 4.68 -58.71
C LEU A 16 -5.65 4.17 -57.84
N PHE A 17 -4.44 4.69 -58.04
CA PHE A 17 -3.33 4.47 -57.11
C PHE A 17 -3.69 5.10 -55.76
N LEU A 18 -4.19 4.28 -54.85
CA LEU A 18 -4.22 4.61 -53.43
C LEU A 18 -2.77 4.75 -52.96
N PHE A 19 -2.25 5.97 -53.00
CA PHE A 19 -1.12 6.33 -52.16
C PHE A 19 -1.57 6.13 -50.70
N PRO A 20 -0.92 5.26 -49.91
CA PRO A 20 -1.12 5.28 -48.48
C PRO A 20 -0.66 6.66 -48.00
N GLY A 21 -1.61 7.50 -47.60
CA GLY A 21 -1.29 8.77 -46.97
C GLY A 21 -0.39 8.51 -45.75
N PRO A 22 0.46 9.47 -45.36
CA PRO A 22 1.28 9.32 -44.17
C PRO A 22 0.35 9.05 -43.00
N GLY A 23 0.39 7.81 -42.49
CA GLY A 23 -0.40 7.43 -41.34
C GLY A 23 -0.07 8.41 -40.22
N ARG A 24 -1.09 9.10 -39.71
CA ARG A 24 -0.95 9.80 -38.43
C ARG A 24 -0.57 8.71 -37.43
N GLY A 25 0.69 8.70 -37.00
CA GLY A 25 1.10 7.87 -35.90
C GLY A 25 0.21 8.25 -34.72
N GLU A 26 -0.57 7.28 -34.23
CA GLU A 26 -1.24 7.38 -32.94
C GLU A 26 -0.15 7.44 -31.87
N GLY A 27 0.26 8.66 -31.56
CA GLY A 27 1.28 8.94 -30.57
C GLY A 27 0.78 8.54 -29.19
N ALA A 28 1.57 7.69 -28.53
CA ALA A 28 1.45 7.34 -27.11
C ALA A 28 0.13 6.67 -26.69
N SER A 29 -0.04 5.38 -27.04
CA SER A 29 -0.86 4.48 -26.22
C SER A 29 -0.26 4.33 -24.81
N GLY A 30 -0.80 5.10 -23.86
CA GLY A 30 -0.99 4.68 -22.47
C GLY A 30 0.23 4.70 -21.52
N SER A 31 0.48 5.84 -20.88
CA SER A 31 0.53 5.95 -19.40
C SER A 31 0.65 7.41 -18.95
N GLY A 32 -0.46 8.06 -18.58
CA GLY A 32 -0.39 9.30 -17.79
C GLY A 32 0.17 9.05 -16.36
N PRO A 33 0.58 10.10 -15.63
CA PRO A 33 1.20 9.97 -14.31
C PRO A 33 0.32 9.22 -13.30
N VAL A 34 0.93 8.65 -12.27
CA VAL A 34 0.23 7.95 -11.17
C VAL A 34 0.36 8.75 -9.88
N LEU A 35 -0.75 8.98 -9.18
CA LEU A 35 -0.77 9.60 -7.87
C LEU A 35 -1.43 8.66 -6.87
N PHE A 36 -0.63 8.11 -5.96
CA PHE A 36 -1.15 7.36 -4.83
C PHE A 36 -1.68 8.33 -3.76
N VAL A 37 -2.85 8.03 -3.23
CA VAL A 37 -3.48 8.72 -2.11
C VAL A 37 -3.72 7.69 -1.01
N LEU A 38 -2.91 7.74 0.04
CA LEU A 38 -2.96 6.75 1.12
C LEU A 38 -3.68 7.33 2.35
N ASP A 39 -4.71 6.63 2.80
CA ASP A 39 -5.27 6.80 4.13
C ASP A 39 -4.26 6.35 5.20
N ALA A 40 -3.92 7.24 6.12
CA ALA A 40 -3.22 6.92 7.36
C ALA A 40 -3.94 7.56 8.57
N SER A 41 -5.27 7.59 8.52
CA SER A 41 -6.15 7.90 9.65
C SER A 41 -6.07 6.83 10.75
N GLY A 42 -6.72 7.04 11.89
CA GLY A 42 -6.61 6.14 13.04
C GLY A 42 -7.16 4.72 12.80
N SER A 43 -8.15 4.54 11.93
CA SER A 43 -8.76 3.24 11.61
C SER A 43 -7.77 2.29 10.92
N MET A 44 -6.79 2.83 10.18
CA MET A 44 -5.74 2.04 9.53
C MET A 44 -4.79 1.31 10.52
N ALA A 45 -4.91 1.55 11.83
CA ALA A 45 -4.26 0.75 12.88
C ALA A 45 -5.04 -0.52 13.28
N GLU A 46 -6.31 -0.65 12.86
CA GLU A 46 -7.12 -1.85 13.09
C GLU A 46 -6.63 -3.05 12.24
N ALA A 47 -7.08 -4.25 12.63
CA ALA A 47 -6.67 -5.49 12.01
C ALA A 47 -7.24 -5.69 10.59
N PHE A 48 -6.50 -6.46 9.80
CA PHE A 48 -6.79 -6.91 8.44
C PHE A 48 -6.29 -8.36 8.33
N GLY A 49 -7.13 -9.31 8.76
CA GLY A 49 -6.62 -10.62 9.18
C GLY A 49 -5.70 -10.49 10.38
N ASP A 50 -4.49 -11.04 10.29
CA ASP A 50 -3.53 -11.11 11.40
C ASP A 50 -2.60 -9.87 11.52
N VAL A 51 -2.66 -8.92 10.57
CA VAL A 51 -1.81 -7.70 10.56
C VAL A 51 -2.65 -6.43 10.53
N PRO A 52 -2.13 -5.25 10.94
CA PRO A 52 -2.85 -4.00 10.78
C PRO A 52 -3.06 -3.61 9.31
N ARG A 53 -4.19 -2.95 8.97
CA ARG A 53 -4.49 -2.44 7.61
C ARG A 53 -3.33 -1.63 7.02
N MET A 54 -2.71 -0.76 7.81
CA MET A 54 -1.53 0.03 7.40
C MET A 54 -0.28 -0.81 7.14
N VAL A 55 -0.12 -1.99 7.75
CA VAL A 55 1.01 -2.88 7.43
C VAL A 55 0.77 -3.54 6.06
N ALA A 56 -0.42 -4.10 5.84
CA ALA A 56 -0.81 -4.65 4.54
C ALA A 56 -0.69 -3.60 3.41
N ALA A 57 -1.25 -2.40 3.61
CA ALA A 57 -1.18 -1.32 2.65
C ALA A 57 0.27 -0.89 2.34
N ARG A 58 1.16 -0.82 3.33
CA ARG A 58 2.58 -0.48 3.11
C ARG A 58 3.32 -1.53 2.28
N VAL A 59 3.12 -2.82 2.56
CA VAL A 59 3.76 -3.91 1.80
C VAL A 59 3.30 -3.87 0.35
N LEU A 60 1.98 -3.91 0.12
CA LEU A 60 1.38 -4.05 -1.20
C LEU A 60 1.59 -2.79 -2.08
N LEU A 61 1.56 -1.60 -1.49
CA LEU A 61 1.92 -0.37 -2.20
C LEU A 61 3.43 -0.33 -2.54
N SER A 62 4.31 -0.81 -1.65
CA SER A 62 5.76 -0.87 -1.91
C SER A 62 6.11 -1.87 -3.03
N GLU A 63 5.43 -3.00 -3.09
CA GLU A 63 5.51 -3.93 -4.22
C GLU A 63 5.12 -3.25 -5.54
N GLN A 64 4.01 -2.52 -5.57
CA GLN A 64 3.58 -1.88 -6.80
C GLN A 64 4.52 -0.75 -7.24
N ILE A 65 5.01 0.04 -6.29
CA ILE A 65 6.05 1.05 -6.53
C ILE A 65 7.31 0.40 -7.14
N ASN A 66 7.68 -0.81 -6.71
CA ASN A 66 8.74 -1.60 -7.35
C ASN A 66 8.41 -1.98 -8.80
N ARG A 67 7.18 -2.44 -9.08
CA ARG A 67 6.72 -2.85 -10.42
C ARG A 67 6.57 -1.70 -11.44
N LEU A 68 6.52 -0.43 -10.99
CA LEU A 68 6.44 0.71 -11.90
C LEU A 68 7.63 0.76 -12.88
N PRO A 69 7.41 1.01 -14.20
CA PRO A 69 8.49 1.26 -15.15
C PRO A 69 9.38 2.43 -14.71
N ALA A 70 10.68 2.39 -15.03
CA ALA A 70 11.61 3.48 -14.68
C ALA A 70 11.22 4.86 -15.28
N ALA A 71 10.55 4.85 -16.44
CA ALA A 71 10.03 6.06 -17.08
C ALA A 71 8.71 6.58 -16.48
N ALA A 72 8.07 5.83 -15.57
CA ALA A 72 6.78 6.21 -15.00
C ALA A 72 6.91 7.43 -14.08
N GLU A 73 5.95 8.34 -14.19
CA GLU A 73 5.81 9.50 -13.31
C GLU A 73 4.90 9.13 -12.16
N ALA A 74 5.41 9.17 -10.93
CA ALA A 74 4.67 8.74 -9.75
C ALA A 74 4.83 9.69 -8.56
N GLY A 75 3.76 9.90 -7.80
CA GLY A 75 3.71 10.73 -6.60
C GLY A 75 2.88 10.11 -5.46
N LEU A 76 2.98 10.69 -4.27
CA LEU A 76 2.27 10.26 -3.07
C LEU A 76 1.72 11.45 -2.28
N VAL A 77 0.40 11.41 -2.06
CA VAL A 77 -0.32 12.22 -1.07
C VAL A 77 -0.81 11.27 0.02
N ALA A 78 -0.82 11.74 1.27
CA ALA A 78 -1.45 11.00 2.36
C ALA A 78 -2.04 11.98 3.38
N TYR A 79 -2.93 11.47 4.23
CA TYR A 79 -3.51 12.18 5.36
C TYR A 79 -3.48 11.29 6.60
N GLY A 80 -3.66 11.90 7.77
CA GLY A 80 -3.59 11.24 9.08
C GLY A 80 -2.18 10.90 9.60
N ASN A 81 -1.21 10.59 8.72
CA ASN A 81 0.15 10.16 9.11
C ASN A 81 0.78 11.05 10.22
N GLN A 82 0.92 10.49 11.43
CA GLN A 82 1.42 11.13 12.67
C GLN A 82 0.72 12.42 13.14
N ILE A 83 -0.16 13.01 12.34
CA ILE A 83 -0.70 14.37 12.54
C ILE A 83 -2.23 14.27 12.51
N PRO A 84 -2.90 14.26 13.67
CA PRO A 84 -4.34 14.03 13.72
C PRO A 84 -5.16 15.23 13.23
N GLY A 85 -6.43 14.94 12.92
CA GLY A 85 -7.44 15.95 12.57
C GLY A 85 -7.48 16.35 11.08
N CYS A 86 -8.43 17.22 10.76
CA CYS A 86 -8.88 17.50 9.39
C CYS A 86 -7.95 18.38 8.53
N ARG A 87 -6.72 18.64 9.00
CA ARG A 87 -5.67 19.40 8.29
C ARG A 87 -4.39 18.56 8.13
N SER A 88 -4.55 17.25 8.11
CA SER A 88 -3.46 16.27 8.07
C SER A 88 -2.91 15.98 6.67
N THR A 89 -3.70 16.24 5.62
CA THR A 89 -3.32 16.05 4.21
C THR A 89 -2.01 16.75 3.84
N ARG A 90 -1.06 16.00 3.28
CA ARG A 90 0.24 16.47 2.79
C ARG A 90 0.64 15.76 1.50
N ILE A 91 1.41 16.45 0.66
CA ILE A 91 2.16 15.84 -0.45
C ILE A 91 3.47 15.31 0.15
N TYR A 92 3.62 14.00 0.22
CA TYR A 92 4.83 13.35 0.77
C TYR A 92 5.88 13.10 -0.31
N ALA A 93 5.44 12.85 -1.56
CA ALA A 93 6.32 12.85 -2.72
C ALA A 93 5.62 13.53 -3.90
N PRO A 94 6.20 14.58 -4.51
CA PRO A 94 5.64 15.18 -5.73
C PRO A 94 5.75 14.19 -6.90
N ILE A 95 4.86 14.29 -7.89
CA ILE A 95 4.92 13.49 -9.12
C ILE A 95 6.23 13.79 -9.85
N ARG A 96 7.05 12.76 -10.07
CA ARG A 96 8.32 12.82 -10.82
C ARG A 96 8.62 11.48 -11.47
N ARG A 97 9.46 11.47 -12.51
CA ARG A 97 10.12 10.24 -13.01
C ARG A 97 11.13 9.72 -11.98
N ASP A 98 11.38 8.41 -12.01
CA ASP A 98 12.32 7.70 -11.13
C ASP A 98 12.14 7.97 -9.62
N ASN A 99 10.90 8.24 -9.19
CA ASN A 99 10.60 8.64 -7.82
C ASN A 99 10.51 7.45 -6.83
N ARG A 100 10.86 6.22 -7.28
CA ARG A 100 10.61 4.95 -6.58
C ARG A 100 11.14 4.94 -5.14
N ALA A 101 12.42 5.26 -4.95
CA ALA A 101 13.05 5.27 -3.64
C ALA A 101 12.44 6.31 -2.70
N SER A 102 12.06 7.48 -3.23
CA SER A 102 11.35 8.52 -2.46
C SER A 102 9.98 8.02 -2.02
N LEU A 103 9.23 7.35 -2.90
CA LEU A 103 7.91 6.80 -2.57
C LEU A 103 8.00 5.70 -1.51
N GLN A 104 8.94 4.76 -1.66
CA GLN A 104 9.18 3.68 -0.69
C GLN A 104 9.52 4.22 0.70
N SER A 105 10.46 5.16 0.78
CA SER A 105 10.87 5.80 2.04
C SER A 105 9.67 6.46 2.74
N GLN A 106 8.83 7.19 2.00
CA GLN A 106 7.64 7.83 2.58
C GLN A 106 6.62 6.78 3.03
N VAL A 107 6.29 5.79 2.18
CA VAL A 107 5.33 4.72 2.49
C VAL A 107 5.76 3.95 3.74
N SER A 108 7.03 3.54 3.87
CA SER A 108 7.49 2.79 5.04
C SER A 108 7.27 3.53 6.36
N THR A 109 7.41 4.86 6.35
CA THR A 109 7.28 5.73 7.55
C THR A 109 5.84 6.08 7.95
N MET A 110 4.82 5.60 7.23
CA MET A 110 3.42 5.94 7.52
C MET A 110 2.94 5.33 8.85
N VAL A 111 2.52 6.18 9.79
CA VAL A 111 1.98 5.80 11.10
C VAL A 111 0.54 6.33 11.23
N PRO A 112 -0.48 5.46 11.42
CA PRO A 112 -1.89 5.84 11.51
C PRO A 112 -2.17 6.87 12.61
N ALA A 113 -2.87 7.98 12.30
CA ALA A 113 -3.43 8.87 13.32
C ALA A 113 -4.63 9.71 12.83
N GLY A 114 -5.59 9.93 13.72
CA GLY A 114 -6.66 10.92 13.50
C GLY A 114 -7.71 10.52 12.47
N ALA A 115 -8.01 11.44 11.54
CA ALA A 115 -9.27 11.53 10.80
C ALA A 115 -9.07 11.43 9.28
N THR A 116 -10.17 11.28 8.54
CA THR A 116 -10.21 11.01 7.09
C THR A 116 -10.76 12.20 6.28
N PRO A 117 -9.93 13.22 5.96
CA PRO A 117 -10.30 14.38 5.16
C PRO A 117 -10.16 14.13 3.65
N LEU A 118 -10.91 13.17 3.11
CA LEU A 118 -10.88 12.79 1.69
C LEU A 118 -11.22 13.96 0.76
N GLY A 119 -12.26 14.72 1.06
CA GLY A 119 -12.69 15.87 0.28
C GLY A 119 -11.65 16.99 0.25
N ALA A 120 -11.03 17.31 1.38
CA ALA A 120 -9.92 18.27 1.42
C ALA A 120 -8.69 17.76 0.63
N THR A 121 -8.47 16.44 0.64
CA THR A 121 -7.39 15.78 -0.09
C THR A 121 -7.60 15.85 -1.60
N LEU A 122 -8.77 15.50 -2.10
CA LEU A 122 -9.13 15.64 -3.53
C LEU A 122 -9.10 17.11 -3.96
N ARG A 123 -9.55 18.04 -3.10
CA ARG A 123 -9.44 19.48 -3.37
C ARG A 123 -7.99 19.94 -3.54
N LEU A 124 -7.10 19.53 -2.64
CA LEU A 124 -5.66 19.81 -2.72
C LEU A 124 -5.05 19.27 -4.01
N ILE A 125 -5.38 18.04 -4.40
CA ILE A 125 -4.89 17.42 -5.64
C ILE A 125 -5.35 18.22 -6.87
N ARG A 126 -6.63 18.61 -6.91
CA ARG A 126 -7.21 19.45 -7.97
C ARG A 126 -6.55 20.82 -8.08
N GLU A 127 -6.23 21.44 -6.94
CA GLU A 127 -5.72 22.81 -6.87
C GLU A 127 -4.18 22.90 -7.07
N THR A 128 -3.43 21.84 -6.75
CA THR A 128 -1.95 21.91 -6.69
C THR A 128 -1.22 20.93 -7.61
N ILE A 129 -1.80 19.78 -7.96
CA ILE A 129 -1.10 18.73 -8.72
C ILE A 129 -1.59 18.69 -10.18
N LEU A 130 -2.91 18.58 -10.38
CA LEU A 130 -3.51 18.44 -11.71
C LEU A 130 -3.22 19.59 -12.70
N PRO A 131 -3.05 20.87 -12.28
CA PRO A 131 -2.69 21.94 -13.20
C PRO A 131 -1.32 21.75 -13.89
N SER A 132 -0.40 21.02 -13.25
CA SER A 132 0.91 20.67 -13.83
C SER A 132 0.96 19.24 -14.39
N HIS A 133 0.05 18.36 -13.96
CA HIS A 133 0.01 16.95 -14.35
C HIS A 133 -1.40 16.55 -14.84
N PRO A 134 -1.87 17.10 -15.98
CA PRO A 134 -3.04 16.56 -16.67
C PRO A 134 -2.77 15.10 -17.06
N GLY A 135 -3.80 14.26 -17.11
CA GLY A 135 -3.67 12.82 -17.38
C GLY A 135 -3.33 11.97 -16.17
N THR A 136 -3.23 12.55 -14.97
CA THR A 136 -2.92 11.79 -13.73
C THR A 136 -4.01 10.76 -13.44
N ARG A 137 -3.63 9.50 -13.20
CA ARG A 137 -4.46 8.49 -12.55
C ARG A 137 -4.25 8.59 -11.04
N ILE A 138 -5.32 8.89 -10.32
CA ILE A 138 -5.36 8.97 -8.86
C ILE A 138 -5.83 7.61 -8.34
N ILE A 139 -5.10 7.05 -7.38
CA ILE A 139 -5.44 5.77 -6.75
C ILE A 139 -5.57 6.03 -5.25
N VAL A 140 -6.81 6.02 -4.76
CA VAL A 140 -7.12 6.20 -3.34
C VAL A 140 -7.16 4.85 -2.67
N ILE A 141 -6.46 4.71 -1.54
CA ILE A 141 -6.44 3.51 -0.69
C ILE A 141 -7.00 3.95 0.66
N SER A 142 -8.17 3.46 1.05
CA SER A 142 -8.89 3.93 2.26
C SER A 142 -9.65 2.80 2.96
N ASP A 143 -9.67 2.81 4.30
CA ASP A 143 -10.61 2.04 5.12
C ASP A 143 -11.75 2.90 5.69
N GLY A 144 -11.71 4.22 5.45
CA GLY A 144 -12.60 5.20 6.07
C GLY A 144 -13.48 5.96 5.07
N ALA A 145 -14.66 6.34 5.57
CA ALA A 145 -15.54 7.36 4.99
C ALA A 145 -15.03 8.78 5.32
N GLU A 146 -15.55 9.82 4.63
CA GLU A 146 -15.23 11.21 4.95
C GLU A 146 -15.66 11.58 6.38
N SER A 147 -14.70 11.95 7.23
CA SER A 147 -14.93 12.20 8.66
C SER A 147 -14.71 13.66 9.09
N CYS A 148 -14.55 14.58 8.13
CA CYS A 148 -14.10 15.96 8.34
C CYS A 148 -15.03 17.01 7.72
N GLY A 149 -16.24 16.62 7.33
CA GLY A 149 -17.26 17.51 6.75
C GLY A 149 -16.97 17.94 5.31
N GLY A 150 -16.04 17.26 4.63
CA GLY A 150 -15.84 17.41 3.19
C GLY A 150 -17.00 16.82 2.37
N ASN A 151 -16.88 16.94 1.05
CA ASN A 151 -17.71 16.19 0.10
C ASN A 151 -16.78 15.64 -1.00
N PRO A 152 -16.19 14.45 -0.81
CA PRO A 152 -15.22 13.90 -1.75
C PRO A 152 -15.84 13.56 -3.11
N VAL A 153 -17.12 13.16 -3.15
CA VAL A 153 -17.85 12.91 -4.40
C VAL A 153 -17.95 14.19 -5.24
N SER A 154 -18.22 15.34 -4.62
CA SER A 154 -18.27 16.63 -5.33
C SER A 154 -16.89 17.10 -5.80
N GLU A 155 -15.82 16.89 -5.03
CA GLU A 155 -14.47 17.20 -5.50
C GLU A 155 -14.01 16.24 -6.61
N ALA A 156 -14.39 14.96 -6.58
CA ALA A 156 -14.18 14.02 -7.68
C ALA A 156 -14.88 14.47 -8.99
N GLN A 157 -16.14 14.92 -8.90
CA GLN A 157 -16.84 15.54 -10.03
C GLN A 157 -16.11 16.78 -10.56
N ARG A 158 -15.60 17.65 -9.68
CA ARG A 158 -14.82 18.84 -10.06
C ARG A 158 -13.49 18.48 -10.71
N ILE A 159 -12.82 17.42 -10.24
CA ILE A 159 -11.62 16.87 -10.88
C ILE A 159 -11.93 16.44 -12.31
N ARG A 160 -13.02 15.69 -12.55
CA ARG A 160 -13.41 15.28 -13.91
C ARG A 160 -13.83 16.47 -14.78
N ALA A 161 -14.52 17.46 -14.22
CA ALA A 161 -14.90 18.67 -14.94
C ALA A 161 -13.71 19.55 -15.35
N ALA A 162 -12.58 19.47 -14.63
CA ALA A 162 -11.34 20.18 -14.99
C ALA A 162 -10.63 19.59 -16.23
N GLY A 163 -11.02 18.38 -16.68
CA GLY A 163 -10.55 17.77 -17.92
C GLY A 163 -9.26 16.95 -17.78
N GLY A 164 -8.57 16.75 -18.91
CA GLY A 164 -7.28 16.05 -18.95
C GLY A 164 -7.33 14.56 -18.59
N ASP A 165 -8.42 13.85 -18.88
CA ASP A 165 -8.64 12.41 -18.60
C ASP A 165 -8.17 11.87 -17.23
N VAL A 166 -8.28 12.67 -16.17
CA VAL A 166 -7.90 12.28 -14.80
C VAL A 166 -8.84 11.22 -14.26
N ARG A 167 -8.36 10.01 -13.97
CA ARG A 167 -9.19 8.92 -13.40
C ARG A 167 -8.99 8.83 -11.90
N ILE A 168 -10.05 8.56 -11.13
CA ILE A 168 -9.94 8.27 -9.69
C ILE A 168 -10.39 6.84 -9.45
N ASN A 169 -9.42 5.97 -9.21
CA ASN A 169 -9.66 4.61 -8.75
C ASN A 169 -9.63 4.61 -7.22
N VAL A 170 -10.48 3.80 -6.58
CA VAL A 170 -10.60 3.74 -5.12
C VAL A 170 -10.57 2.28 -4.67
N ILE A 171 -9.74 2.00 -3.66
CA ILE A 171 -9.53 0.69 -3.08
C ILE A 171 -9.99 0.77 -1.62
N GLY A 172 -11.10 0.10 -1.32
CA GLY A 172 -11.68 0.00 0.02
C GLY A 172 -11.07 -1.16 0.79
N LEU A 173 -10.49 -0.91 1.97
CA LEU A 173 -9.84 -1.94 2.79
C LEU A 173 -10.74 -2.39 3.93
N ASP A 174 -11.29 -3.60 3.84
CA ASP A 174 -12.15 -4.21 4.87
C ASP A 174 -13.28 -3.27 5.33
N VAL A 175 -13.96 -2.65 4.36
CA VAL A 175 -14.95 -1.60 4.60
C VAL A 175 -16.36 -2.16 4.74
N ASN A 176 -17.16 -1.55 5.62
CA ASN A 176 -18.59 -1.87 5.72
C ASN A 176 -19.37 -1.27 4.53
N GLY A 177 -20.58 -1.80 4.27
CA GLY A 177 -21.38 -1.42 3.10
C GLY A 177 -21.74 0.08 2.98
N THR A 178 -21.77 0.83 4.08
CA THR A 178 -21.98 2.29 4.02
C THR A 178 -20.72 3.01 3.53
N VAL A 179 -19.56 2.64 4.06
CA VAL A 179 -18.25 3.18 3.62
C VAL A 179 -17.96 2.79 2.17
N ALA A 180 -18.18 1.51 1.82
CA ALA A 180 -18.03 1.01 0.44
C ALA A 180 -18.89 1.80 -0.57
N SER A 181 -20.12 2.17 -0.19
CA SER A 181 -21.02 2.98 -1.04
C SER A 181 -20.49 4.41 -1.28
N GLU A 182 -19.89 5.04 -0.28
CA GLU A 182 -19.25 6.36 -0.45
C GLU A 182 -18.00 6.24 -1.33
N LEU A 183 -17.09 5.30 -1.03
CA LEU A 183 -15.86 5.07 -1.78
C LEU A 183 -16.14 4.73 -3.26
N SER A 184 -17.18 3.92 -3.51
CA SER A 184 -17.68 3.62 -4.85
C SER A 184 -18.25 4.85 -5.57
N SER A 185 -18.98 5.71 -4.84
CA SER A 185 -19.48 6.99 -5.38
C SER A 185 -18.35 7.95 -5.76
N ILE A 186 -17.25 7.98 -4.99
CA ILE A 186 -16.04 8.76 -5.32
C ILE A 186 -15.39 8.25 -6.61
N ALA A 187 -15.22 6.92 -6.74
CA ALA A 187 -14.64 6.32 -7.95
C ALA A 187 -15.49 6.61 -9.20
N GLY A 188 -16.81 6.41 -9.10
CA GLY A 188 -17.75 6.68 -10.19
C GLY A 188 -17.77 8.17 -10.59
N ALA A 189 -17.79 9.08 -9.62
CA ALA A 189 -17.65 10.52 -9.86
C ALA A 189 -16.30 10.90 -10.50
N GLY A 190 -15.23 10.18 -10.16
CA GLY A 190 -13.90 10.27 -10.75
C GLY A 190 -13.72 9.50 -12.06
N ALA A 191 -14.79 8.94 -12.62
CA ALA A 191 -14.81 8.11 -13.82
C ALA A 191 -13.79 6.94 -13.80
N GLY A 192 -13.42 6.45 -12.62
CA GLY A 192 -12.58 5.28 -12.40
C GLY A 192 -13.37 4.10 -11.85
N GLN A 193 -12.67 3.20 -11.16
CA GLN A 193 -13.21 1.95 -10.63
C GLN A 193 -13.05 1.86 -9.12
N TYR A 194 -14.02 1.22 -8.47
CA TYR A 194 -13.95 0.83 -7.06
C TYR A 194 -13.58 -0.64 -6.94
N PHE A 195 -12.71 -0.93 -5.99
CA PHE A 195 -12.27 -2.28 -5.65
C PHE A 195 -12.49 -2.49 -4.15
N ASP A 196 -13.28 -3.50 -3.80
CA ASP A 196 -13.45 -3.94 -2.42
C ASP A 196 -12.42 -5.02 -2.11
N VAL A 197 -11.74 -4.91 -0.97
CA VAL A 197 -10.54 -5.70 -0.66
C VAL A 197 -10.63 -6.22 0.79
N HIS A 198 -10.77 -7.54 0.92
CA HIS A 198 -10.90 -8.22 2.22
C HIS A 198 -9.69 -9.10 2.56
N ASN A 199 -8.72 -9.25 1.64
CA ASN A 199 -7.47 -9.97 1.87
C ASN A 199 -6.32 -9.42 1.00
N HIS A 200 -5.11 -9.92 1.22
CA HIS A 200 -3.89 -9.45 0.55
C HIS A 200 -3.90 -9.71 -0.97
N THR A 201 -4.48 -10.82 -1.42
CA THR A 201 -4.56 -11.20 -2.84
C THR A 201 -5.45 -10.23 -3.62
N ASP A 202 -6.61 -9.89 -3.06
CA ASP A 202 -7.55 -8.94 -3.65
C ASP A 202 -6.91 -7.54 -3.76
N PHE A 203 -6.13 -7.13 -2.76
CA PHE A 203 -5.41 -5.86 -2.77
C PHE A 203 -4.41 -5.79 -3.93
N ALA A 204 -3.56 -6.81 -4.09
CA ALA A 204 -2.57 -6.85 -5.17
C ALA A 204 -3.23 -6.78 -6.55
N ALA A 205 -4.35 -7.50 -6.73
CA ALA A 205 -5.14 -7.46 -7.97
C ALA A 205 -5.80 -6.09 -8.20
N ALA A 206 -6.38 -5.47 -7.17
CA ALA A 206 -7.01 -4.15 -7.23
C ALA A 206 -6.00 -3.06 -7.61
N ILE A 207 -4.83 -3.04 -6.96
CA ILE A 207 -3.75 -2.11 -7.25
C ILE A 207 -3.25 -2.28 -8.69
N GLN A 208 -2.99 -3.51 -9.15
CA GLN A 208 -2.54 -3.75 -10.52
C GLN A 208 -3.58 -3.29 -11.55
N SER A 209 -4.86 -3.59 -11.31
CA SER A 209 -5.97 -3.16 -12.18
C SER A 209 -6.13 -1.63 -12.21
N SER A 210 -5.84 -0.94 -11.10
CA SER A 210 -5.97 0.52 -10.98
C SER A 210 -4.93 1.35 -11.77
N ILE A 211 -3.88 0.71 -12.32
CA ILE A 211 -2.75 1.38 -12.99
C ILE A 211 -2.75 1.17 -14.52
N ASP A 212 -3.44 0.14 -15.00
CA ASP A 212 -3.29 -0.37 -16.37
C ASP A 212 -4.07 0.44 -17.45
N PRO A 213 -3.46 0.84 -18.58
CA PRO A 213 -4.15 1.55 -19.65
C PRO A 213 -4.86 0.72 -20.74
N ASN A 214 -4.51 -0.57 -20.99
CA ASN A 214 -4.83 -1.17 -22.31
C ASN A 214 -4.95 -2.72 -22.37
N TYR A 215 -5.38 -3.39 -21.27
CA TYR A 215 -4.98 -4.77 -20.89
C TYR A 215 -3.55 -4.65 -20.33
N ILE A 216 -3.13 -5.41 -19.30
CA ILE A 216 -2.52 -6.76 -19.37
C ILE A 216 -1.99 -7.17 -20.78
N ALA A 217 -1.66 -6.19 -21.63
CA ALA A 217 -1.57 -6.22 -23.09
C ALA A 217 -0.54 -7.22 -23.58
N GLN A 218 -0.98 -8.48 -23.75
CA GLN A 218 -0.20 -9.62 -24.23
C GLN A 218 0.76 -10.25 -23.20
N ILE A 219 0.30 -10.48 -21.97
CA ILE A 219 0.97 -11.45 -21.07
C ILE A 219 0.06 -12.66 -20.81
N PRO A 220 0.24 -13.80 -21.52
CA PRO A 220 -0.10 -15.09 -20.93
C PRO A 220 0.72 -15.25 -19.65
N PHE A 221 0.07 -15.58 -18.54
CA PHE A 221 0.72 -15.84 -17.26
C PHE A 221 1.77 -16.94 -17.42
N GLN A 222 3.04 -16.55 -17.46
CA GLN A 222 4.17 -17.45 -17.38
C GLN A 222 4.89 -17.14 -16.06
N PRO A 223 4.61 -17.93 -14.99
CA PRO A 223 5.29 -17.72 -13.72
C PRO A 223 6.79 -17.91 -13.94
N ALA A 224 7.60 -17.06 -13.30
CA ALA A 224 9.04 -17.28 -13.27
C ALA A 224 9.28 -18.71 -12.78
N ALA A 225 10.08 -19.48 -13.52
CA ALA A 225 10.30 -20.89 -13.21
C ALA A 225 10.81 -21.03 -11.76
N PRO A 226 10.31 -22.00 -10.97
CA PRO A 226 10.78 -22.18 -9.61
C PRO A 226 12.27 -22.50 -9.65
N THR A 227 13.09 -21.57 -9.15
CA THR A 227 14.46 -21.86 -8.75
C THR A 227 14.40 -22.85 -7.59
N ASN A 228 14.45 -24.14 -7.94
CA ASN A 228 14.44 -25.25 -7.01
C ASN A 228 15.69 -25.24 -6.11
N THR A 229 15.66 -24.39 -5.10
CA THR A 229 16.42 -24.55 -3.86
C THR A 229 15.38 -24.88 -2.79
N HIS A 230 15.24 -26.18 -2.50
CA HIS A 230 14.37 -26.64 -1.43
C HIS A 230 14.92 -26.11 -0.10
N PRO A 231 14.14 -25.35 0.71
CA PRO A 231 14.60 -24.83 1.99
C PRO A 231 15.06 -25.98 2.90
N THR A 232 16.37 -26.08 3.14
CA THR A 232 16.92 -27.19 3.94
C THR A 232 16.75 -26.95 5.45
N GLU A 233 16.44 -25.71 5.84
CA GLU A 233 16.16 -25.30 7.22
C GLU A 233 14.89 -24.43 7.30
N ILE A 234 14.06 -24.69 8.32
CA ILE A 234 12.82 -23.96 8.60
C ILE A 234 13.15 -22.66 9.36
N PRO A 235 12.66 -21.47 8.94
CA PRO A 235 12.88 -20.22 9.65
C PRO A 235 12.41 -20.29 11.11
N MET A 236 13.10 -19.61 12.00
CA MET A 236 12.78 -19.61 13.43
C MET A 236 13.31 -18.35 14.10
N LEU A 237 12.54 -17.81 15.04
CA LEU A 237 12.98 -16.79 15.99
C LEU A 237 12.69 -17.28 17.42
N GLU A 238 13.75 -17.43 18.19
CA GLU A 238 13.73 -17.90 19.58
C GLU A 238 14.13 -16.76 20.51
N ILE A 239 13.30 -16.46 21.50
CA ILE A 239 13.65 -15.55 22.60
C ILE A 239 14.45 -16.37 23.61
N LEU A 240 15.76 -16.13 23.69
CA LEU A 240 16.69 -16.83 24.57
C LEU A 240 16.53 -16.39 26.03
N SER A 241 16.31 -15.09 26.24
CA SER A 241 16.04 -14.53 27.57
C SER A 241 15.30 -13.20 27.46
N ALA A 242 14.48 -12.89 28.46
CA ALA A 242 13.84 -11.59 28.63
C ALA A 242 13.80 -11.27 30.13
N HIS A 243 14.48 -10.19 30.54
CA HIS A 243 14.57 -9.78 31.94
C HIS A 243 14.57 -8.25 32.06
N ALA A 244 14.07 -7.74 33.18
CA ALA A 244 14.03 -6.31 33.44
C ALA A 244 15.22 -5.88 34.33
N GLU A 245 16.01 -4.92 33.86
CA GLU A 245 17.06 -4.26 34.64
C GLU A 245 16.57 -2.87 35.11
N ARG A 246 16.98 -2.43 36.30
CA ARG A 246 16.76 -1.04 36.75
C ARG A 246 18.05 -0.24 36.55
N ARG A 247 18.00 0.76 35.66
CA ARG A 247 19.07 1.75 35.46
C ARG A 247 18.66 3.13 35.99
N ASP A 248 19.61 4.05 36.05
CA ASP A 248 19.39 5.43 36.53
C ASP A 248 18.38 6.21 35.67
N THR A 249 18.26 5.88 34.38
CA THR A 249 17.30 6.45 33.44
C THR A 249 15.89 5.87 33.57
N GLY A 250 15.72 4.72 34.22
CA GLY A 250 14.47 3.98 34.31
C GLY A 250 14.66 2.46 34.22
N PRO A 251 13.57 1.67 34.30
CA PRO A 251 13.63 0.25 34.04
C PRO A 251 13.74 -0.02 32.54
N VAL A 252 14.64 -0.92 32.17
CA VAL A 252 14.90 -1.35 30.79
C VAL A 252 14.61 -2.84 30.69
N LEU A 253 13.90 -3.24 29.66
CA LEU A 253 13.69 -4.65 29.31
C LEU A 253 14.79 -5.09 28.36
N ILE A 254 15.59 -6.06 28.76
CA ILE A 254 16.66 -6.65 27.95
C ILE A 254 16.16 -7.97 27.39
N VAL A 255 16.02 -8.04 26.07
CA VAL A 255 15.56 -9.24 25.35
C VAL A 255 16.68 -9.75 24.46
N SER A 256 17.20 -10.94 24.77
CA SER A 256 18.15 -11.64 23.91
C SER A 256 17.44 -12.69 23.09
N TYR A 257 17.78 -12.77 21.81
CA TYR A 257 17.12 -13.64 20.84
C TYR A 257 18.12 -14.25 19.86
N ARG A 258 17.68 -15.34 19.23
CA ARG A 258 18.36 -16.01 18.12
C ARG A 258 17.39 -16.16 16.96
N PHE A 259 17.83 -15.86 15.75
CA PHE A 259 17.09 -16.18 14.55
C PHE A 259 17.90 -17.05 13.58
N ARG A 260 17.16 -17.81 12.76
CA ARG A 260 17.67 -18.44 11.54
C ARG A 260 16.64 -18.27 10.43
N ALA A 261 17.13 -18.15 9.20
CA ALA A 261 16.35 -18.10 7.98
C ALA A 261 16.82 -19.17 6.98
N SER A 262 16.00 -19.47 5.99
CA SER A 262 16.27 -20.55 5.02
C SER A 262 17.33 -20.23 3.97
N ARG A 263 17.77 -18.96 3.87
CA ARG A 263 18.80 -18.50 2.91
C ARG A 263 19.60 -17.34 3.48
N HIS A 264 20.74 -17.03 2.86
CA HIS A 264 21.45 -15.78 3.11
C HIS A 264 20.63 -14.62 2.53
N GLY A 265 20.49 -13.54 3.29
CA GLY A 265 19.56 -12.47 2.98
C GLY A 265 19.67 -11.31 3.96
N ASN A 266 18.81 -10.31 3.76
CA ASN A 266 18.56 -9.28 4.76
C ASN A 266 17.38 -9.72 5.62
N TYR A 267 17.46 -9.50 6.93
CA TYR A 267 16.43 -9.89 7.88
C TYR A 267 16.14 -8.77 8.86
N HIS A 268 14.87 -8.61 9.22
CA HIS A 268 14.41 -7.68 10.24
C HIS A 268 13.75 -8.47 11.38
N VAL A 269 14.24 -8.23 12.60
CA VAL A 269 13.66 -8.78 13.83
C VAL A 269 13.00 -7.64 14.58
N ALA A 270 11.70 -7.77 14.86
CA ALA A 270 10.94 -6.87 15.72
C ALA A 270 10.57 -7.59 17.02
N ILE A 271 10.64 -6.91 18.16
CA ILE A 271 10.24 -7.43 19.47
C ILE A 271 9.27 -6.46 20.12
N LYS A 272 8.16 -6.99 20.62
CA LYS A 272 7.07 -6.25 21.25
C LYS A 272 6.86 -6.73 22.69
N ALA A 273 6.67 -5.79 23.62
CA ALA A 273 6.43 -6.09 25.04
C ALA A 273 5.01 -5.68 25.48
N VAL A 274 4.26 -6.62 26.07
CA VAL A 274 2.84 -6.44 26.46
C VAL A 274 2.52 -6.99 27.86
N GLN A 275 1.53 -6.40 28.54
CA GLN A 275 1.07 -6.85 29.88
C GLN A 275 -0.07 -7.88 29.85
N ARG A 276 -0.70 -8.08 28.70
CA ARG A 276 -1.72 -9.11 28.47
C ARG A 276 -1.52 -9.69 27.07
N PRO A 277 -1.28 -11.00 26.93
CA PRO A 277 -1.51 -11.69 25.67
C PRO A 277 -2.99 -11.51 25.30
N ALA A 278 -3.29 -11.22 24.04
CA ALA A 278 -4.68 -11.17 23.59
C ALA A 278 -5.23 -12.61 23.50
N THR A 279 -6.04 -13.02 24.47
CA THR A 279 -6.75 -14.30 24.38
C THR A 279 -7.82 -14.20 23.28
N PRO A 280 -7.84 -15.07 22.26
CA PRO A 280 -8.92 -15.07 21.28
C PRO A 280 -10.22 -15.54 21.95
N GLY A 281 -11.14 -14.62 22.20
CA GLY A 281 -12.42 -14.87 22.85
C GLY A 281 -13.44 -13.78 22.51
N PRO A 282 -14.74 -14.11 22.40
CA PRO A 282 -15.73 -13.18 21.88
C PRO A 282 -16.08 -12.09 22.90
N THR A 283 -16.00 -10.84 22.45
CA THR A 283 -16.64 -9.65 23.04
C THR A 283 -16.53 -9.48 24.57
N SER A 284 -15.53 -8.73 25.03
CA SER A 284 -15.66 -8.00 26.30
C SER A 284 -15.09 -6.59 26.21
N ARG A 285 -15.93 -5.63 26.61
CA ARG A 285 -15.64 -4.20 26.72
C ARG A 285 -14.61 -3.99 27.83
N ILE A 286 -13.38 -3.61 27.51
CA ILE A 286 -12.34 -3.34 28.52
C ILE A 286 -12.34 -1.85 28.87
N GLU A 287 -12.78 -1.53 30.09
CA GLU A 287 -12.50 -0.23 30.71
C GLU A 287 -11.00 -0.12 31.01
N GLY A 288 -10.36 0.87 30.39
CA GLY A 288 -8.90 1.02 30.42
C GLY A 288 -8.36 1.51 31.76
N ARG A 289 -7.96 0.58 32.65
CA ARG A 289 -6.83 0.85 33.54
C ARG A 289 -5.56 0.88 32.68
N ALA A 290 -4.79 1.97 32.77
CA ALA A 290 -3.58 2.16 31.98
C ALA A 290 -2.55 1.04 32.23
N GLY A 291 -2.45 0.12 31.28
CA GLY A 291 -1.33 -0.82 31.17
C GLY A 291 -0.33 -0.34 30.12
N LEU A 292 0.75 -1.11 29.94
CA LEU A 292 1.69 -0.97 28.83
C LEU A 292 0.94 -0.97 27.48
N ALA A 293 0.87 0.19 26.82
CA ALA A 293 0.82 0.22 25.37
C ALA A 293 2.16 -0.33 24.86
N GLY A 294 2.12 -1.10 23.76
CA GLY A 294 3.27 -1.88 23.30
C GLY A 294 4.56 -1.06 23.22
N VAL A 295 5.61 -1.56 23.87
CA VAL A 295 6.97 -1.03 23.68
C VAL A 295 7.65 -1.94 22.67
N ASP A 296 8.10 -1.34 21.59
CA ASP A 296 8.62 -2.03 20.41
C ASP A 296 10.11 -1.70 20.21
N GLY A 297 10.90 -2.70 19.83
CA GLY A 297 12.31 -2.57 19.48
C GLY A 297 12.63 -3.42 18.25
N SER A 298 13.62 -3.01 17.44
CA SER A 298 13.94 -3.72 16.20
C SER A 298 15.43 -3.74 15.86
N SER A 299 15.83 -4.74 15.05
CA SER A 299 17.19 -4.92 14.56
C SER A 299 17.20 -5.45 13.13
N TYR A 300 18.27 -5.14 12.41
CA TYR A 300 18.46 -5.52 11.01
C TYR A 300 19.75 -6.32 10.84
N PHE A 301 19.69 -7.38 10.05
CA PHE A 301 20.78 -8.30 9.80
C PHE A 301 20.95 -8.52 8.29
N ALA A 302 22.17 -8.85 7.85
CA ALA A 302 22.49 -9.19 6.47
C ALA A 302 23.17 -10.58 6.41
N VAL A 303 22.61 -11.54 7.17
CA VAL A 303 23.11 -12.91 7.39
C VAL A 303 21.93 -13.86 7.61
N ASP A 304 22.07 -15.13 7.23
CA ASP A 304 21.03 -16.17 7.40
C ASP A 304 20.75 -16.56 8.85
N ARG A 305 21.66 -16.24 9.77
CA ARG A 305 21.61 -16.60 11.19
C ARG A 305 22.24 -15.51 12.04
N GLY A 306 21.68 -15.26 13.21
CA GLY A 306 22.25 -14.28 14.14
C GLY A 306 21.65 -14.35 15.54
N ASP A 307 22.47 -13.97 16.51
CA ASP A 307 22.05 -13.67 17.87
C ASP A 307 22.02 -12.14 18.04
N GLY A 308 21.07 -11.64 18.81
CA GLY A 308 20.93 -10.21 19.08
C GLY A 308 20.35 -9.93 20.46
N THR A 309 20.55 -8.69 20.92
CA THR A 309 19.99 -8.18 22.17
C THR A 309 19.35 -6.83 21.91
N LEU A 310 18.10 -6.67 22.35
CA LEU A 310 17.36 -5.41 22.28
C LEU A 310 17.09 -4.90 23.69
N GLU A 311 17.34 -3.61 23.89
CA GLU A 311 16.98 -2.87 25.10
C GLU A 311 15.73 -2.03 24.80
N LEU A 312 14.66 -2.23 25.57
CA LEU A 312 13.39 -1.51 25.43
C LEU A 312 13.10 -0.73 26.72
N GLU A 313 12.85 0.58 26.60
CA GLU A 313 12.53 1.42 27.76
C GLU A 313 11.14 1.09 28.31
N LEU A 314 11.05 0.67 29.57
CA LEU A 314 9.77 0.40 30.22
C LEU A 314 9.29 1.63 31.01
N PRO A 315 8.05 2.13 30.79
CA PRO A 315 7.44 3.06 31.74
C PRO A 315 7.34 2.42 33.13
N VAL A 316 7.63 3.16 34.21
CA VAL A 316 7.69 2.60 35.59
C VAL A 316 6.40 1.88 36.02
N ALA A 317 5.24 2.23 35.44
CA ALA A 317 3.98 1.52 35.64
C ALA A 317 3.94 0.08 35.10
N ALA A 318 4.82 -0.26 34.14
CA ALA A 318 4.98 -1.58 33.53
C ALA A 318 5.26 -2.68 34.55
N LEU A 319 6.06 -2.38 35.57
CA LEU A 319 6.57 -3.34 36.56
C LEU A 319 5.51 -3.86 37.55
N ARG A 320 4.26 -3.40 37.45
CA ARG A 320 3.16 -3.75 38.38
C ARG A 320 2.42 -5.04 38.02
N GLY A 321 2.85 -5.76 36.99
CA GLY A 321 2.25 -7.03 36.55
C GLY A 321 3.21 -7.84 35.67
N PRO A 322 2.84 -9.07 35.28
CA PRO A 322 3.64 -9.87 34.37
C PRO A 322 3.73 -9.19 33.00
N ILE A 323 4.94 -9.16 32.44
CA ILE A 323 5.22 -8.67 31.10
C ILE A 323 5.52 -9.90 30.23
N TYR A 324 5.04 -9.91 29.00
CA TYR A 324 5.33 -10.92 27.99
C TYR A 324 5.99 -10.26 26.80
N VAL A 325 6.96 -10.95 26.19
CA VAL A 325 7.57 -10.54 24.93
C VAL A 325 7.21 -11.49 23.80
N GLN A 326 7.07 -10.94 22.61
CA GLN A 326 6.91 -11.68 21.36
C GLN A 326 7.83 -11.07 20.30
N GLY A 327 8.50 -11.92 19.53
CA GLY A 327 9.33 -11.54 18.40
C GLY A 327 8.69 -11.90 17.06
N GLU A 328 8.96 -11.10 16.03
CA GLU A 328 8.61 -11.33 14.62
C GLU A 328 9.89 -11.31 13.77
N LEU A 329 10.03 -12.25 12.84
CA LEU A 329 11.13 -12.34 11.87
C LEU A 329 10.62 -12.11 10.45
N TRP A 330 11.28 -11.23 9.73
CA TRP A 330 10.95 -10.83 8.37
C TRP A 330 12.17 -11.00 7.45
N ASP A 331 12.00 -11.63 6.29
CA ASP A 331 12.96 -11.55 5.17
C ASP A 331 12.78 -10.20 4.48
N THR A 332 13.86 -9.44 4.32
CA THR A 332 13.89 -8.13 3.65
C THR A 332 14.92 -8.10 2.52
N THR A 333 15.35 -9.27 2.03
CA THR A 333 16.31 -9.42 0.93
C THR A 333 15.74 -8.87 -0.38
N ASP A 334 14.45 -9.17 -0.61
CA ASP A 334 13.72 -8.87 -1.83
C ASP A 334 12.42 -8.11 -1.45
N VAL A 335 11.24 -8.66 -1.76
CA VAL A 335 9.97 -8.21 -1.18
C VAL A 335 9.92 -8.64 0.29
N PRO A 336 9.55 -7.74 1.23
CA PRO A 336 9.44 -8.10 2.64
C PRO A 336 8.43 -9.23 2.90
N ASP A 337 8.91 -10.38 3.36
CA ASP A 337 8.11 -11.57 3.65
C ASP A 337 8.18 -11.92 5.14
N HIS A 338 7.05 -12.30 5.74
CA HIS A 338 6.95 -12.55 7.17
C HIS A 338 7.18 -14.04 7.46
N LEU A 339 8.34 -14.36 8.05
CA LEU A 339 8.81 -15.74 8.17
C LEU A 339 8.37 -16.45 9.45
N TYR A 340 8.27 -15.75 10.58
CA TYR A 340 8.07 -16.41 11.88
C TYR A 340 7.60 -15.47 12.99
N VAL A 341 6.71 -15.95 13.86
CA VAL A 341 6.38 -15.33 15.16
C VAL A 341 6.84 -16.23 16.30
N SER A 342 7.53 -15.68 17.30
CA SER A 342 7.91 -16.44 18.49
C SER A 342 6.69 -16.74 19.39
N ASN A 343 6.85 -17.78 20.21
CA ASN A 343 6.00 -17.94 21.39
C ASN A 343 6.12 -16.71 22.31
N HIS A 344 5.07 -16.45 23.09
CA HIS A 344 5.12 -15.46 24.16
C HIS A 344 6.05 -15.96 25.27
N VAL A 345 7.08 -15.19 25.61
CA VAL A 345 7.96 -15.47 26.76
C VAL A 345 7.63 -14.50 27.88
N GLN A 346 7.30 -15.01 29.06
CA GLN A 346 7.12 -14.18 30.24
C GLN A 346 8.49 -13.65 30.70
N VAL A 347 8.58 -12.35 30.93
CA VAL A 347 9.78 -11.67 31.41
C VAL A 347 10.10 -12.17 32.82
N GLY A 348 11.34 -12.63 33.02
CA GLY A 348 11.87 -12.95 34.34
C GLY A 348 12.09 -11.68 35.18
N GLN A 349 11.74 -11.76 36.46
CA GLN A 349 12.08 -10.74 37.46
C GLN A 349 13.43 -11.02 38.11
#